data_AF-A0A1F3T8M8-F1
#
_entry.id   AF-A0A1F3T8M8-F1
#
_cell.length_a   1.000
_cell.length_b   1.000
_cell.length_c   1.000
_cell.angle_alpha   90.00
_cell.angle_beta   90.00
_cell.angle_gamma   90.00
#
_symmetry.space_group_name_H-M   'P 1'
#
loop_
_entity.id
_entity.type
_entity.pdbx_description
1 polymer ?
#
loop_
_entity_poly.entity_id
_entity_poly.type
_entity_poly.pdbx_seq_one_letter_code
_entity_poly.pdbx_strand_id
1 'polypeptide(L)'
;MKIDKKIVLGFVAITIMIIAVTATSFFSFNNFVKLFNQTQEKIQLAKFTTEKEIDHLLWADNISKGLIEEKPINITLDPTACGIGKWIYQSLQDKNFSPEVMKHIHELEPVHKLLHESGKELLSQFAQSNIIPATNRHGAITYYAEHTALHLLNVREKVGNIKGALNEEVTGLNHSVANTTKFVFTLLIVVSVVAILASIFFAVTSARGLFKFAQNLLQSSSKVVHTSQDIASRNQELASRTEEQASSLEETASTLEEVTATVKQTTDNTSKASKLTKEVLDNAKEGSDTSKNVQTAMNEITTSSQKIAQIVDMVDEIAFQTNILAINAAIEAAKAGDLGKGFAVVAIEVRDLAQRSSDAAKDIKSLIDTSIGKVENGSMLVKSNGEKLEEITEGIQKVNDIMLEISAATNQQYSAIQQINTAVTQIDTVTQDNSRMVEEVAHFSENMNGVAQEMDKAIRDNLSV
;
A
#
# COMPACT_ATOMS: atom_id res chain seq x y z
N MET A 1 6.87 -12.48 22.28
CA MET A 1 5.41 -12.65 22.45
C MET A 1 4.71 -11.33 22.14
N LYS A 2 3.71 -11.33 21.26
CA LYS A 2 2.92 -10.15 20.87
C LYS A 2 2.14 -9.57 22.09
N ILE A 3 1.73 -8.30 22.03
CA ILE A 3 1.08 -7.57 23.14
C ILE A 3 -0.22 -8.26 23.59
N ASP A 4 -1.04 -8.71 22.64
CA ASP A 4 -2.26 -9.49 22.87
C ASP A 4 -2.01 -10.71 23.77
N LYS A 5 -1.00 -11.52 23.44
CA LYS A 5 -0.65 -12.71 24.23
C LYS A 5 -0.12 -12.34 25.62
N LYS A 6 0.56 -11.20 25.78
CA LYS A 6 1.01 -10.72 27.09
C LYS A 6 -0.16 -10.28 27.96
N ILE A 7 -1.12 -9.57 27.38
CA ILE A 7 -2.33 -9.11 28.06
C ILE A 7 -3.17 -10.30 28.53
N VAL A 8 -3.44 -11.25 27.63
CA VAL A 8 -4.22 -12.46 27.95
C VAL A 8 -3.54 -13.29 29.03
N LEU A 9 -2.21 -13.52 28.93
CA LEU A 9 -1.49 -14.29 29.94
C LEU A 9 -1.56 -13.64 31.33
N GLY A 10 -1.49 -12.32 31.41
CA GLY A 10 -1.62 -11.57 32.67
C GLY A 10 -3.02 -11.69 33.27
N PHE A 11 -4.08 -11.52 32.48
CA PHE A 11 -5.46 -11.72 32.94
C PHE A 11 -5.71 -13.15 33.43
N VAL A 12 -5.22 -14.15 32.71
CA VAL A 12 -5.34 -15.56 33.11
C VAL A 12 -4.61 -15.81 34.44
N ALA A 13 -3.38 -15.29 34.59
CA ALA A 13 -2.62 -15.44 35.82
C ALA A 13 -3.31 -14.79 37.03
N ILE A 14 -3.83 -13.57 36.88
CA ILE A 14 -4.59 -12.87 37.93
C ILE A 14 -5.87 -13.63 38.27
N THR A 15 -6.60 -14.14 37.27
CA THR A 15 -7.84 -14.89 37.48
C THR A 15 -7.58 -16.19 38.25
N ILE A 16 -6.56 -16.95 37.86
CA ILE A 16 -6.15 -18.17 38.58
C ILE A 16 -5.77 -17.86 40.02
N MET A 17 -5.03 -16.76 40.22
CA MET A 17 -4.64 -16.31 41.54
C MET A 17 -5.86 -15.96 42.41
N ILE A 18 -6.82 -15.20 41.89
CA ILE A 18 -8.06 -14.86 42.61
C ILE A 18 -8.81 -16.13 43.01
N ILE A 19 -8.98 -17.08 42.08
CA ILE A 19 -9.67 -18.36 42.36
C ILE A 19 -8.97 -19.13 43.49
N ALA A 20 -7.64 -19.23 43.44
CA ALA A 20 -6.87 -19.93 44.47
C ALA A 20 -7.02 -19.28 45.86
N VAL A 21 -7.07 -17.95 45.90
CA VAL A 21 -7.24 -17.16 47.14
C VAL A 21 -8.63 -17.32 47.71
N THR A 22 -9.66 -17.26 46.85
CA THR A 22 -11.04 -17.47 47.27
C THR A 22 -11.24 -18.88 47.82
N ALA A 23 -10.70 -19.90 47.14
CA ALA A 23 -10.80 -21.29 47.57
C ALA A 23 -10.10 -21.51 48.92
N THR A 24 -8.84 -21.06 49.06
CA THR A 24 -8.08 -21.22 50.31
C THR A 24 -8.72 -20.47 51.48
N SER A 25 -9.19 -19.24 51.26
CA SER A 25 -9.89 -18.45 52.29
C SER A 25 -11.17 -19.15 52.77
N PHE A 26 -11.94 -19.73 51.85
CA PHE A 26 -13.17 -20.47 52.17
C PHE A 26 -12.89 -21.68 53.07
N PHE A 27 -11.91 -22.51 52.71
CA PHE A 27 -11.53 -23.68 53.52
C PHE A 27 -11.00 -23.29 54.90
N SER A 28 -10.15 -22.28 54.98
CA SER A 28 -9.60 -21.83 56.26
C SER A 28 -10.66 -21.21 57.18
N PHE A 29 -11.61 -20.45 56.62
CA PHE A 29 -12.73 -19.90 57.39
C PHE A 29 -13.63 -21.00 57.94
N ASN A 30 -13.97 -22.00 57.13
CA ASN A 30 -14.78 -23.12 57.59
C ASN A 30 -14.11 -23.91 58.73
N ASN A 31 -12.78 -24.11 58.64
CA ASN A 31 -12.00 -24.74 59.70
C ASN A 31 -11.98 -23.89 60.98
N PHE A 32 -11.85 -22.57 60.85
CA PHE A 32 -11.89 -21.63 61.98
C PHE A 32 -13.24 -21.70 62.70
N VAL A 33 -14.37 -21.65 61.97
CA VAL A 33 -15.72 -21.73 62.56
C VAL A 33 -15.90 -23.05 63.31
N LYS A 34 -15.44 -24.17 62.74
CA LYS A 34 -15.49 -25.48 63.40
C LYS A 34 -14.73 -25.48 64.72
N LEU A 35 -13.47 -25.05 64.71
CA LEU A 35 -12.64 -24.99 65.91
C LEU A 35 -13.21 -24.03 66.96
N PHE A 36 -13.70 -22.87 66.53
CA PHE A 36 -14.31 -21.88 67.41
C PHE A 36 -15.57 -22.42 68.11
N ASN A 37 -16.45 -23.09 67.37
CA ASN A 37 -17.66 -23.70 67.94
C ASN A 37 -17.31 -24.79 68.97
N GLN A 38 -16.33 -25.64 68.68
CA GLN A 38 -15.85 -26.66 69.62
C GLN A 38 -15.28 -26.02 70.90
N THR A 39 -14.49 -24.95 70.78
CA THR A 39 -14.00 -24.21 71.94
C THR A 39 -15.14 -23.66 72.79
N GLN A 40 -16.15 -23.03 72.17
CA GLN A 40 -17.31 -22.47 72.87
C GLN A 40 -18.10 -23.55 73.62
N GLU A 41 -18.35 -24.69 72.99
CA GLU A 41 -19.05 -25.82 73.61
C GLU A 41 -18.33 -26.31 74.87
N LYS A 42 -17.00 -26.47 74.79
CA LYS A 42 -16.18 -26.92 75.93
C LYS A 42 -16.09 -25.87 77.05
N ILE A 43 -16.05 -24.58 76.71
CA ILE A 43 -16.12 -23.49 77.70
C ILE A 43 -17.47 -23.50 78.42
N GLN A 44 -18.58 -23.66 77.70
CA GLN A 44 -19.91 -23.73 78.32
C GLN A 44 -20.03 -24.93 79.27
N LEU A 45 -19.44 -26.06 78.89
CA LEU A 45 -19.39 -27.24 79.74
C LEU A 45 -18.54 -27.05 81.00
N ALA A 46 -17.37 -26.41 80.87
CA ALA A 46 -16.53 -26.05 82.02
C ALA A 46 -17.26 -25.09 82.98
N LYS A 47 -18.05 -24.15 82.43
CA LYS A 47 -18.93 -23.28 83.22
C LYS A 47 -20.03 -24.08 83.93
N PHE A 48 -20.71 -24.97 83.21
CA PHE A 48 -21.75 -25.84 83.76
C PHE A 48 -21.25 -26.68 84.94
N THR A 49 -20.11 -27.36 84.79
CA THR A 49 -19.53 -28.19 85.86
C THR A 49 -19.17 -27.37 87.10
N THR A 50 -18.70 -26.13 86.91
CA THR A 50 -18.45 -25.19 88.00
C THR A 50 -19.74 -24.75 88.70
N GLU A 51 -20.78 -24.40 87.95
CA GLU A 51 -22.10 -24.05 88.51
C GLU A 51 -22.67 -25.24 89.32
N LYS A 52 -22.50 -26.48 88.85
CA LYS A 52 -22.97 -27.67 89.56
C LYS A 52 -22.16 -28.03 90.79
N GLU A 53 -20.86 -27.73 90.81
CA GLU A 53 -20.06 -27.81 92.04
C GLU A 53 -20.63 -26.86 93.12
N ILE A 54 -21.00 -25.63 92.73
CA ILE A 54 -21.61 -24.63 93.62
C ILE A 54 -22.98 -25.11 94.13
N ASP A 55 -23.83 -25.68 93.26
CA ASP A 55 -25.12 -26.25 93.67
C ASP A 55 -24.96 -27.30 94.79
N HIS A 56 -23.91 -28.14 94.74
CA HIS A 56 -23.64 -29.16 95.76
C HIS A 56 -23.03 -28.59 97.05
N LEU A 57 -22.24 -27.52 96.94
CA LEU A 57 -21.80 -26.77 98.12
C LEU A 57 -23.00 -26.14 98.86
N LEU A 58 -23.96 -25.59 98.11
CA LEU A 58 -25.20 -25.05 98.68
C LEU A 58 -26.11 -26.16 99.24
N TRP A 59 -26.16 -27.33 98.59
CA TRP A 59 -26.86 -28.50 99.09
C TRP A 59 -26.30 -28.92 100.47
N ALA A 60 -24.98 -28.98 100.60
CA ALA A 60 -24.31 -29.31 101.86
C ALA A 60 -24.48 -28.21 102.92
N ASP A 61 -24.40 -26.93 102.53
CA ASP A 61 -24.67 -25.79 103.41
C ASP A 61 -26.09 -25.82 104.00
N ASN A 62 -27.10 -26.23 103.23
CA ASN A 62 -28.46 -26.40 103.76
C ASN A 62 -28.54 -27.48 104.85
N ILE A 63 -27.82 -28.60 104.69
CA ILE A 63 -27.74 -29.63 105.74
C ILE A 63 -27.01 -29.06 106.96
N SER A 64 -25.87 -28.41 106.75
CA SER A 64 -25.07 -27.77 107.82
C SER A 64 -25.89 -26.76 108.62
N LYS A 65 -26.66 -25.89 107.94
CA LYS A 65 -27.56 -24.93 108.59
C LYS A 65 -28.65 -25.62 109.39
N GLY A 66 -29.28 -26.67 108.87
CA GLY A 66 -30.29 -27.44 109.62
C GLY A 66 -29.74 -28.26 110.78
N LEU A 67 -28.42 -28.49 110.84
CA LEU A 67 -27.75 -29.06 112.02
C LEU A 67 -27.58 -28.02 113.14
N ILE A 68 -27.44 -26.75 112.78
CA ILE A 68 -27.17 -25.64 113.72
C ILE A 68 -28.48 -24.94 114.13
N GLU A 69 -29.39 -24.74 113.19
CA GLU A 69 -30.68 -24.07 113.32
C GLU A 69 -31.80 -25.13 113.36
N GLU A 70 -32.82 -24.97 114.21
CA GLU A 70 -34.00 -25.87 114.26
C GLU A 70 -34.96 -25.62 113.08
N LYS A 71 -34.44 -25.69 111.85
CA LYS A 71 -35.18 -25.51 110.61
C LYS A 71 -35.25 -26.81 109.81
N PRO A 72 -36.32 -27.03 109.03
CA PRO A 72 -36.44 -28.21 108.19
C PRO A 72 -35.39 -28.23 107.07
N ILE A 73 -34.70 -29.36 106.92
CA ILE A 73 -33.75 -29.60 105.84
C ILE A 73 -34.50 -30.10 104.62
N ASN A 74 -34.73 -29.21 103.65
CA ASN A 74 -35.39 -29.53 102.39
C ASN A 74 -34.38 -29.59 101.25
N ILE A 75 -33.91 -30.80 100.94
CA ILE A 75 -32.91 -31.06 99.90
C ILE A 75 -33.32 -32.24 99.03
N THR A 76 -32.81 -32.27 97.79
CA THR A 76 -32.99 -33.41 96.89
C THR A 76 -32.09 -34.56 97.35
N LEU A 77 -32.69 -35.71 97.66
CA LEU A 77 -31.98 -36.92 98.10
C LEU A 77 -31.82 -37.96 96.98
N ASP A 78 -32.50 -37.76 95.84
CA ASP A 78 -32.33 -38.61 94.68
C ASP A 78 -31.11 -38.15 93.85
N PRO A 79 -30.05 -38.98 93.74
CA PRO A 79 -28.84 -38.66 92.99
C PRO A 79 -29.09 -38.52 91.48
N THR A 80 -30.24 -38.94 90.96
CA THR A 80 -30.58 -38.78 89.55
C THR A 80 -31.39 -37.51 89.26
N ALA A 81 -31.96 -36.88 90.30
CA ALA A 81 -32.85 -35.74 90.15
C ALA A 81 -32.12 -34.39 90.17
N CYS A 82 -30.89 -34.33 90.69
CA CYS A 82 -30.10 -33.10 90.75
C CYS A 82 -29.46 -32.75 89.39
N GLY A 83 -29.02 -31.50 89.23
CA GLY A 83 -28.48 -31.00 87.96
C GLY A 83 -27.23 -31.74 87.49
N ILE A 84 -26.31 -32.09 88.39
CA ILE A 84 -25.12 -32.88 88.04
C ILE A 84 -25.49 -34.34 87.79
N GLY A 85 -26.43 -34.90 88.54
CA GLY A 85 -26.93 -36.26 88.37
C GLY A 85 -27.50 -36.48 86.98
N LYS A 86 -28.47 -35.65 86.56
CA LYS A 86 -29.02 -35.69 85.21
C LYS A 86 -27.93 -35.60 84.14
N TRP A 87 -26.96 -34.72 84.33
CA TRP A 87 -25.85 -34.54 83.40
C TRP A 87 -24.90 -35.75 83.36
N ILE A 88 -24.55 -36.36 84.50
CA ILE A 88 -23.72 -37.57 84.55
C ILE A 88 -24.40 -38.69 83.74
N TYR A 89 -25.66 -38.99 84.03
CA TYR A 89 -26.37 -40.07 83.35
C TYR A 89 -26.61 -39.81 81.86
N GLN A 90 -26.83 -38.55 81.45
CA GLN A 90 -26.87 -38.17 80.04
C GLN A 90 -25.49 -38.29 79.38
N SER A 91 -24.44 -37.86 80.07
CA SER A 91 -23.07 -37.84 79.54
C SER A 91 -22.47 -39.22 79.39
N LEU A 92 -22.84 -40.18 80.25
CA LEU A 92 -22.46 -41.58 80.12
C LEU A 92 -22.98 -42.24 78.83
N GLN A 93 -23.99 -41.65 78.19
CA GLN A 93 -24.54 -42.09 76.90
C GLN A 93 -24.01 -41.28 75.71
N ASP A 94 -23.29 -40.18 75.97
CA ASP A 94 -22.76 -39.30 74.94
C ASP A 94 -21.34 -39.73 74.51
N LYS A 95 -21.13 -39.83 73.19
CA LYS A 95 -19.84 -40.21 72.59
C LYS A 95 -18.94 -39.00 72.28
N ASN A 96 -19.39 -37.78 72.56
CA ASN A 96 -18.69 -36.54 72.18
C ASN A 96 -17.67 -36.06 73.22
N PHE A 97 -17.56 -36.72 74.36
CA PHE A 97 -16.53 -36.45 75.36
C PHE A 97 -15.23 -37.15 74.99
N SER A 98 -14.09 -36.51 75.32
CA SER A 98 -12.80 -37.16 75.15
C SER A 98 -12.66 -38.35 76.10
N PRO A 99 -11.75 -39.30 75.81
CA PRO A 99 -11.46 -40.40 76.72
C PRO A 99 -11.11 -39.94 78.14
N GLU A 100 -10.40 -38.81 78.29
CA GLU A 100 -9.98 -38.28 79.59
C GLU A 100 -11.15 -37.68 80.37
N VAL A 101 -12.03 -36.91 79.71
CA VAL A 101 -13.24 -36.37 80.35
C VAL A 101 -14.21 -37.49 80.73
N MET A 102 -14.40 -38.49 79.85
CA MET A 102 -15.26 -39.63 80.13
C MET A 102 -14.80 -40.45 81.33
N LYS A 103 -13.49 -40.66 81.45
CA LYS A 103 -12.89 -41.35 82.60
C LYS A 103 -13.29 -40.66 83.92
N HIS A 104 -13.19 -39.34 83.99
CA HIS A 104 -13.55 -38.61 85.20
C HIS A 104 -15.07 -38.56 85.45
N ILE A 105 -15.91 -38.58 84.41
CA ILE A 105 -17.38 -38.71 84.57
C ILE A 105 -17.74 -40.07 85.18
N HIS A 106 -17.10 -41.16 84.72
CA HIS A 106 -17.29 -42.50 85.30
C HIS A 106 -16.87 -42.57 86.77
N GLU A 107 -15.79 -41.89 87.16
CA GLU A 107 -15.35 -41.83 88.56
C GLU A 107 -16.26 -40.97 89.45
N LEU A 108 -16.96 -39.98 88.87
CA LEU A 108 -17.85 -39.07 89.59
C LEU A 108 -19.18 -39.74 89.99
N GLU A 109 -19.73 -40.61 89.14
CA GLU A 109 -21.03 -41.27 89.37
C GLU A 109 -21.14 -41.99 90.73
N PRO A 110 -20.23 -42.89 91.13
CA PRO A 110 -20.37 -43.62 92.39
C PRO A 110 -20.17 -42.71 93.60
N VAL A 111 -19.24 -41.75 93.55
CA VAL A 111 -19.00 -40.83 94.68
C VAL A 111 -20.14 -39.82 94.84
N HIS A 112 -20.78 -39.43 93.73
CA HIS A 112 -21.97 -38.58 93.74
C HIS A 112 -23.18 -39.31 94.36
N LYS A 113 -23.36 -40.59 94.02
CA LYS A 113 -24.41 -41.42 94.63
C LYS A 113 -24.23 -41.55 96.15
N LEU A 114 -23.01 -41.81 96.61
CA LEU A 114 -22.69 -41.91 98.04
C LEU A 114 -22.98 -40.60 98.80
N LEU A 115 -22.75 -39.42 98.20
CA LEU A 115 -23.09 -38.14 98.81
C LEU A 115 -24.60 -38.00 99.08
N HIS A 116 -25.43 -38.39 98.12
CA HIS A 116 -26.89 -38.35 98.29
C HIS A 116 -27.38 -39.41 99.28
N GLU A 117 -26.80 -40.61 99.26
CA GLU A 117 -27.09 -41.67 100.22
C GLU A 117 -26.74 -41.26 101.65
N SER A 118 -25.60 -40.58 101.87
CA SER A 118 -25.23 -40.08 103.20
C SER A 118 -26.18 -39.00 103.69
N GLY A 119 -26.65 -38.10 102.82
CA GLY A 119 -27.68 -37.12 103.18
C GLY A 119 -29.01 -37.77 103.58
N LYS A 120 -29.40 -38.85 102.89
CA LYS A 120 -30.61 -39.62 103.17
C LYS A 120 -30.49 -40.37 104.50
N GLU A 121 -29.36 -41.03 104.74
CA GLU A 121 -29.07 -41.75 105.98
C GLU A 121 -29.07 -40.79 107.19
N LEU A 122 -28.41 -39.63 107.06
CA LEU A 122 -28.39 -38.59 108.09
C LEU A 122 -29.80 -38.17 108.50
N LEU A 123 -30.67 -37.87 107.54
CA LEU A 123 -32.05 -37.48 107.84
C LEU A 123 -32.87 -38.64 108.42
N SER A 124 -32.69 -39.87 107.91
CA SER A 124 -33.42 -41.04 108.42
C SER A 124 -33.06 -41.42 109.86
N GLN A 125 -31.80 -41.22 110.26
CA GLN A 125 -31.32 -41.61 111.59
C GLN A 125 -31.57 -40.52 112.63
N PHE A 126 -31.43 -39.24 112.25
CA PHE A 126 -31.38 -38.15 113.22
C PHE A 126 -32.54 -37.16 113.15
N ALA A 127 -33.28 -37.09 112.03
CA ALA A 127 -34.36 -36.12 111.87
C ALA A 127 -35.75 -36.69 112.20
N GLN A 128 -36.62 -35.86 112.76
CA GLN A 128 -38.06 -36.11 112.88
C GLN A 128 -38.79 -35.00 112.12
N SER A 129 -39.61 -35.38 111.14
CA SER A 129 -40.28 -34.43 110.23
C SER A 129 -39.30 -33.43 109.57
N ASN A 130 -38.15 -33.93 109.10
CA ASN A 130 -37.05 -33.18 108.48
C ASN A 130 -36.35 -32.13 109.38
N ILE A 131 -36.63 -32.11 110.69
CA ILE A 131 -35.95 -31.26 111.66
C ILE A 131 -35.09 -32.16 112.55
N ILE A 132 -33.86 -31.75 112.84
CA ILE A 132 -32.95 -32.48 113.74
C ILE A 132 -33.13 -31.91 115.16
N PRO A 133 -33.84 -32.64 116.06
CA PRO A 133 -34.06 -32.16 117.42
C PRO A 133 -32.74 -32.03 118.19
N ALA A 134 -32.70 -31.13 119.17
CA ALA A 134 -31.50 -30.86 119.96
C ALA A 134 -30.86 -32.12 120.59
N THR A 135 -31.65 -33.13 120.93
CA THR A 135 -31.20 -34.41 121.49
C THR A 135 -30.32 -35.24 120.55
N ASN A 136 -30.53 -35.10 119.23
CA ASN A 136 -29.85 -35.88 118.20
C ASN A 136 -28.74 -35.08 117.49
N ARG A 137 -28.59 -33.80 117.83
CA ARG A 137 -27.73 -32.85 117.12
C ARG A 137 -26.25 -33.24 117.13
N HIS A 138 -25.73 -33.72 118.26
CA HIS A 138 -24.32 -34.12 118.35
C HIS A 138 -23.99 -35.30 117.42
N GLY A 139 -24.82 -36.36 117.44
CA GLY A 139 -24.66 -37.50 116.54
C GLY A 139 -24.80 -37.13 115.07
N ALA A 140 -25.74 -36.24 114.75
CA ALA A 140 -25.95 -35.76 113.38
C ALA A 140 -24.78 -34.92 112.85
N ILE A 141 -24.17 -34.07 113.69
CA ILE A 141 -22.97 -33.29 113.32
C ILE A 141 -21.79 -34.22 113.08
N THR A 142 -21.57 -35.21 113.95
CA THR A 142 -20.49 -36.19 113.78
C THR A 142 -20.67 -36.99 112.50
N TYR A 143 -21.87 -37.51 112.24
CA TYR A 143 -22.16 -38.24 110.99
C TYR A 143 -21.97 -37.36 109.75
N TYR A 144 -22.44 -36.10 109.79
CA TYR A 144 -22.24 -35.15 108.69
C TYR A 144 -20.74 -34.93 108.40
N ALA A 145 -19.92 -34.73 109.44
CA ALA A 145 -18.49 -34.52 109.30
C ALA A 145 -17.77 -35.77 108.76
N GLU A 146 -18.12 -36.96 109.25
CA GLU A 146 -17.44 -38.21 108.87
C GLU A 146 -17.87 -38.76 107.50
N HIS A 147 -19.12 -38.53 107.09
CA HIS A 147 -19.67 -39.12 105.86
C HIS A 147 -20.02 -38.05 104.82
N THR A 148 -20.96 -37.15 105.12
CA THR A 148 -21.52 -36.24 104.10
C THR A 148 -20.50 -35.20 103.63
N ALA A 149 -19.75 -34.58 104.53
CA ALA A 149 -18.68 -33.66 104.20
C ALA A 149 -17.53 -34.35 103.44
N LEU A 150 -17.21 -35.59 103.82
CA LEU A 150 -16.18 -36.39 103.15
C LEU A 150 -16.59 -36.78 101.73
N HIS A 151 -17.82 -37.26 101.52
CA HIS A 151 -18.35 -37.54 100.19
C HIS A 151 -18.44 -36.28 99.32
N LEU A 152 -18.75 -35.13 99.91
CA LEU A 152 -18.76 -33.85 99.20
C LEU A 152 -17.34 -33.49 98.73
N LEU A 153 -16.32 -33.70 99.56
CA LEU A 153 -14.92 -33.50 99.17
C LEU A 153 -14.55 -34.41 97.99
N ASN A 154 -14.95 -35.68 98.02
CA ASN A 154 -14.70 -36.62 96.92
C ASN A 154 -15.41 -36.20 95.62
N VAL A 155 -16.66 -35.74 95.70
CA VAL A 155 -17.39 -35.18 94.55
C VAL A 155 -16.67 -33.96 94.00
N ARG A 156 -16.22 -33.03 94.87
CA ARG A 156 -15.47 -31.85 94.46
C ARG A 156 -14.13 -32.18 93.81
N GLU A 157 -13.41 -33.18 94.31
CA GLU A 157 -12.18 -33.66 93.69
C GLU A 157 -12.44 -34.18 92.27
N LYS A 158 -13.45 -35.04 92.09
CA LYS A 158 -13.79 -35.59 90.76
C LYS A 158 -14.30 -34.53 89.79
N VAL A 159 -15.12 -33.59 90.25
CA VAL A 159 -15.53 -32.41 89.45
C VAL A 159 -14.32 -31.53 89.12
N GLY A 160 -13.38 -31.37 90.04
CA GLY A 160 -12.11 -30.69 89.82
C GLY A 160 -11.28 -31.34 88.70
N ASN A 161 -11.21 -32.67 88.67
CA ASN A 161 -10.52 -33.41 87.62
C ASN A 161 -11.20 -33.26 86.25
N ILE A 162 -12.54 -33.31 86.18
CA ILE A 162 -13.30 -33.02 84.96
C ILE A 162 -12.99 -31.60 84.47
N LYS A 163 -13.00 -30.60 85.36
CA LYS A 163 -12.66 -29.21 85.04
C LYS A 163 -11.21 -29.08 84.52
N GLY A 164 -10.27 -29.80 85.11
CA GLY A 164 -8.87 -29.86 84.65
C GLY A 164 -8.75 -30.39 83.23
N ALA A 165 -9.35 -31.55 82.94
CA ALA A 165 -9.35 -32.16 81.61
C ALA A 165 -10.04 -31.27 80.55
N LEU A 166 -11.17 -30.63 80.91
CA LEU A 166 -11.85 -29.67 80.04
C LEU A 166 -11.00 -28.43 79.76
N ASN A 167 -10.29 -27.92 80.76
CA ASN A 167 -9.42 -26.76 80.60
C ASN A 167 -8.21 -27.05 79.68
N GLU A 168 -7.68 -28.27 79.74
CA GLU A 168 -6.62 -28.73 78.83
C GLU A 168 -7.12 -28.82 77.38
N GLU A 169 -8.31 -29.41 77.15
CA GLU A 169 -8.96 -29.42 75.83
C GLU A 169 -9.22 -28.01 75.28
N VAL A 170 -9.77 -27.12 76.11
CA VAL A 170 -10.01 -25.71 75.75
C VAL A 170 -8.70 -25.01 75.38
N THR A 171 -7.61 -25.27 76.12
CA THR A 171 -6.30 -24.69 75.83
C THR A 171 -5.73 -25.19 74.50
N GLY A 172 -5.84 -26.49 74.22
CA GLY A 172 -5.42 -27.09 72.94
C GLY A 172 -6.22 -26.56 71.74
N LEU A 173 -7.54 -26.43 71.89
CA LEU A 173 -8.42 -25.83 70.89
C LEU A 173 -8.10 -24.34 70.69
N ASN A 174 -7.88 -23.57 71.77
CA ASN A 174 -7.48 -22.15 71.69
C ASN A 174 -6.16 -21.98 70.93
N HIS A 175 -5.17 -22.83 71.17
CA HIS A 175 -3.91 -22.82 70.43
C HIS A 175 -4.14 -23.14 68.95
N SER A 176 -5.02 -24.09 68.64
CA SER A 176 -5.40 -24.45 67.27
C SER A 176 -6.14 -23.32 66.53
N VAL A 177 -7.04 -22.62 67.22
CA VAL A 177 -7.73 -21.41 66.72
C VAL A 177 -6.71 -20.31 66.46
N ALA A 178 -5.77 -20.05 67.39
CA ALA A 178 -4.74 -19.03 67.22
C ALA A 178 -3.81 -19.34 66.04
N ASN A 179 -3.38 -20.58 65.88
CA ASN A 179 -2.54 -21.01 64.74
C ASN A 179 -3.28 -20.89 63.41
N THR A 180 -4.56 -21.32 63.35
CA THR A 180 -5.39 -21.16 62.15
C THR A 180 -5.56 -19.68 61.80
N THR A 181 -5.76 -18.83 62.81
CA THR A 181 -5.89 -17.37 62.64
C THR A 181 -4.60 -16.76 62.08
N LYS A 182 -3.45 -17.07 62.69
CA LYS A 182 -2.13 -16.60 62.19
C LYS A 182 -1.90 -17.05 60.75
N PHE A 183 -2.16 -18.32 60.44
CA PHE A 183 -2.02 -18.86 59.10
C PHE A 183 -2.88 -18.10 58.08
N VAL A 184 -4.16 -17.85 58.39
CA VAL A 184 -5.06 -17.07 57.54
C VAL A 184 -4.54 -15.65 57.30
N PHE A 185 -4.13 -14.94 58.36
CA PHE A 185 -3.59 -13.59 58.23
C PHE A 185 -2.30 -13.53 57.40
N THR A 186 -1.35 -14.44 57.64
CA THR A 186 -0.11 -14.52 56.86
C THR A 186 -0.40 -14.83 55.39
N LEU A 187 -1.30 -15.78 55.12
CA LEU A 187 -1.71 -16.13 53.76
C LEU A 187 -2.33 -14.93 53.04
N LEU A 188 -3.25 -14.21 53.69
CA LEU A 188 -3.90 -13.02 53.13
C LEU A 188 -2.90 -11.91 52.78
N ILE A 189 -1.91 -11.66 53.65
CA ILE A 189 -0.87 -10.65 53.40
C ILE A 189 -0.01 -11.05 52.21
N VAL A 190 0.50 -12.28 52.19
CA VAL A 190 1.38 -12.77 51.10
C VAL A 190 0.67 -12.71 49.76
N VAL A 191 -0.57 -13.19 49.71
CA VAL A 191 -1.42 -13.12 48.54
C VAL A 191 -1.63 -11.68 48.08
N SER A 192 -1.98 -10.78 48.99
CA SER A 192 -2.28 -9.38 48.65
C SER A 192 -1.05 -8.68 48.08
N VAL A 193 0.12 -8.91 48.67
CA VAL A 193 1.40 -8.38 48.17
C VAL A 193 1.72 -8.92 46.77
N VAL A 194 1.61 -10.23 46.57
CA VAL A 194 1.86 -10.85 45.25
C VAL A 194 0.88 -10.30 44.20
N ALA A 195 -0.39 -10.10 44.56
CA ALA A 195 -1.42 -9.58 43.65
C ALA A 195 -1.12 -8.13 43.24
N ILE A 196 -0.71 -7.28 44.20
CA ILE A 196 -0.32 -5.90 43.93
C ILE A 196 0.91 -5.84 43.04
N LEU A 197 1.96 -6.61 43.35
CA LEU A 197 3.18 -6.67 42.54
C LEU A 197 2.91 -7.16 41.12
N ALA A 198 2.10 -8.21 40.96
CA ALA A 198 1.69 -8.72 39.66
C ALA A 198 0.88 -7.68 38.86
N SER A 199 -0.03 -6.97 39.54
CA SER A 199 -0.85 -5.91 38.93
C SER A 199 0.00 -4.72 38.47
N ILE A 200 0.96 -4.27 39.29
CA ILE A 200 1.90 -3.20 38.93
C ILE A 200 2.79 -3.64 37.76
N PHE A 201 3.36 -4.84 37.81
CA PHE A 201 4.18 -5.38 36.73
C PHE A 201 3.40 -5.44 35.42
N PHE A 202 2.16 -5.92 35.47
CA PHE A 202 1.28 -5.98 34.29
C PHE A 202 0.93 -4.59 33.75
N ALA A 203 0.57 -3.64 34.62
CA ALA A 203 0.27 -2.26 34.24
C ALA A 203 1.48 -1.59 33.58
N VAL A 204 2.68 -1.71 34.17
CA VAL A 204 3.92 -1.12 33.64
C VAL A 204 4.31 -1.74 32.30
N THR A 205 4.25 -3.07 32.19
CA THR A 205 4.64 -3.75 30.93
C THR A 205 3.67 -3.45 29.79
N SER A 206 2.37 -3.36 30.09
CA SER A 206 1.34 -2.99 29.11
C SER A 206 1.45 -1.52 28.69
N ALA A 207 1.64 -0.61 29.65
CA ALA A 207 1.85 0.82 29.38
C ALA A 207 3.08 1.07 28.50
N ARG A 208 4.22 0.43 28.80
CA ARG A 208 5.43 0.51 27.95
C ARG A 208 5.18 -0.01 26.53
N GLY A 209 4.39 -1.07 26.39
CA GLY A 209 4.03 -1.63 25.09
C GLY A 209 3.19 -0.67 24.25
N LEU A 210 2.15 -0.08 24.86
CA LEU A 210 1.30 0.92 24.23
C LEU A 210 2.07 2.18 23.84
N PHE A 211 2.94 2.67 24.73
CA PHE A 211 3.76 3.85 24.45
C PHE A 211 4.70 3.63 23.25
N LYS A 212 5.38 2.48 23.18
CA LYS A 212 6.24 2.14 22.03
C LYS A 212 5.43 2.01 20.73
N PHE A 213 4.23 1.44 20.80
CA PHE A 213 3.34 1.34 19.65
C PHE A 213 2.90 2.73 19.17
N ALA A 214 2.49 3.60 20.09
CA ALA A 214 2.12 4.98 19.79
C ALA A 214 3.28 5.77 19.15
N GLN A 215 4.50 5.66 19.70
CA GLN A 215 5.68 6.30 19.10
C GLN A 215 5.95 5.83 17.67
N ASN A 216 5.85 4.52 17.42
CA ASN A 216 6.01 3.97 16.08
C ASN A 216 4.93 4.49 15.11
N LEU A 217 3.69 4.65 15.59
CA LEU A 217 2.60 5.23 14.80
C LEU A 217 2.83 6.73 14.52
N LEU A 218 3.29 7.52 15.50
CA LEU A 218 3.64 8.93 15.31
C LEU A 218 4.76 9.08 14.26
N GLN A 219 5.81 8.27 14.35
CA GLN A 219 6.89 8.25 13.36
C GLN A 219 6.39 7.87 11.97
N SER A 220 5.52 6.85 11.89
CA SER A 220 4.94 6.42 10.61
C SER A 220 4.04 7.49 10.01
N SER A 221 3.21 8.15 10.83
CA SER A 221 2.35 9.26 10.41
C SER A 221 3.17 10.44 9.89
N SER A 222 4.19 10.88 10.64
CA SER A 222 5.11 11.94 10.20
C SER A 222 5.79 11.60 8.88
N LYS A 223 6.17 10.34 8.66
CA LYS A 223 6.72 9.89 7.38
C LYS A 223 5.70 9.97 6.24
N VAL A 224 4.43 9.66 6.49
CA VAL A 224 3.34 9.79 5.51
C VAL A 224 3.11 11.27 5.16
N VAL A 225 3.09 12.17 6.15
CA VAL A 225 3.00 13.63 5.92
C VAL A 225 4.11 14.10 4.99
N HIS A 226 5.38 13.82 5.33
CA HIS A 226 6.51 14.22 4.51
C HIS A 226 6.47 13.62 3.10
N THR A 227 6.17 12.34 2.99
CA THR A 227 6.08 11.67 1.68
C THR A 227 4.96 12.25 0.83
N SER A 228 3.81 12.59 1.43
CA SER A 228 2.69 13.19 0.72
C SER A 228 3.01 14.60 0.22
N GLN A 229 3.75 15.39 1.01
CA GLN A 229 4.24 16.70 0.60
C GLN A 229 5.26 16.60 -0.55
N ASP A 230 6.17 15.62 -0.48
CA ASP A 230 7.13 15.34 -1.56
C ASP A 230 6.42 14.93 -2.86
N ILE A 231 5.39 14.08 -2.76
CA ILE A 231 4.56 13.70 -3.91
C ILE A 231 3.86 14.94 -4.48
N ALA A 232 3.23 15.77 -3.64
CA ALA A 232 2.57 16.99 -4.10
C ALA A 232 3.53 17.95 -4.83
N SER A 233 4.73 18.16 -4.30
CA SER A 233 5.77 18.98 -4.94
C SER A 233 6.21 18.44 -6.29
N ARG A 234 6.50 17.12 -6.37
CA ARG A 234 6.87 16.47 -7.63
C ARG A 234 5.72 16.44 -8.64
N ASN A 235 4.49 16.34 -8.16
CA ASN A 235 3.31 16.39 -8.99
C ASN A 235 3.09 17.79 -9.58
N GLN A 236 3.43 18.85 -8.85
CA GLN A 236 3.46 20.22 -9.38
C GLN A 236 4.52 20.39 -10.48
N GLU A 237 5.70 19.79 -10.32
CA GLU A 237 6.72 19.75 -11.37
C GLU A 237 6.22 18.99 -12.60
N LEU A 238 5.55 17.85 -12.40
CA LEU A 238 4.92 17.10 -13.50
C LEU A 238 3.84 17.92 -14.22
N ALA A 239 3.03 18.69 -13.48
CA ALA A 239 2.04 19.60 -14.05
C ALA A 239 2.70 20.61 -14.99
N SER A 240 3.74 21.30 -14.52
CA SER A 240 4.49 22.28 -15.30
C SER A 240 5.11 21.68 -16.58
N ARG A 241 5.72 20.50 -16.47
CA ARG A 241 6.26 19.79 -17.64
C ARG A 241 5.18 19.32 -18.62
N THR A 242 4.00 18.99 -18.13
CA THR A 242 2.86 18.60 -18.97
C THR A 242 2.31 19.81 -19.72
N GLU A 243 2.25 20.99 -19.09
CA GLU A 243 1.91 22.26 -19.75
C GLU A 243 2.94 22.67 -20.81
N GLU A 244 4.23 22.57 -20.50
CA GLU A 244 5.32 22.83 -21.47
C GLU A 244 5.23 21.87 -22.66
N GLN A 245 4.94 20.58 -22.41
CA GLN A 245 4.73 19.58 -23.44
C GLN A 245 3.51 19.92 -24.32
N ALA A 246 2.41 20.37 -23.72
CA ALA A 246 1.22 20.80 -24.48
C ALA A 246 1.55 21.97 -25.41
N SER A 247 2.25 22.99 -24.91
CA SER A 247 2.70 24.12 -25.74
C SER A 247 3.63 23.69 -26.87
N SER A 248 4.56 22.76 -26.59
CA SER A 248 5.48 22.23 -27.60
C SER A 248 4.75 21.42 -28.69
N LEU A 249 3.68 20.71 -28.31
CA LEU A 249 2.84 19.97 -29.25
C LEU A 249 2.05 20.90 -30.15
N GLU A 250 1.54 22.02 -29.63
CA GLU A 250 0.83 23.02 -30.41
C GLU A 250 1.74 23.66 -31.47
N GLU A 251 2.98 24.02 -31.10
CA GLU A 251 3.99 24.51 -32.04
C GLU A 251 4.37 23.44 -33.08
N THR A 252 4.52 22.18 -32.66
CA THR A 252 4.81 21.07 -33.57
C THR A 252 3.66 20.84 -34.55
N ALA A 253 2.41 20.91 -34.09
CA ALA A 253 1.23 20.78 -34.93
C ALA A 253 1.15 21.91 -35.96
N SER A 254 1.35 23.16 -35.55
CA SER A 254 1.43 24.32 -36.46
C SER A 254 2.53 24.14 -37.50
N THR A 255 3.71 23.69 -37.08
CA THR A 255 4.84 23.42 -38.00
C THR A 255 4.48 22.32 -39.00
N LEU A 256 3.77 21.28 -38.57
CA LEU A 256 3.33 20.21 -39.47
C LEU A 256 2.30 20.67 -40.49
N GLU A 257 1.40 21.59 -40.13
CA GLU A 257 0.48 22.22 -41.08
C GLU A 257 1.25 23.01 -42.16
N GLU A 258 2.24 23.80 -41.77
CA GLU A 258 3.09 24.56 -42.69
C GLU A 258 3.92 23.65 -43.61
N VAL A 259 4.52 22.59 -43.05
CA VAL A 259 5.26 21.58 -43.83
C VAL A 259 4.33 20.86 -44.80
N THR A 260 3.11 20.50 -44.36
CA THR A 260 2.10 19.88 -45.23
C THR A 260 1.73 20.79 -46.40
N ALA A 261 1.54 22.08 -46.14
CA ALA A 261 1.25 23.07 -47.17
C ALA A 261 2.41 23.20 -48.17
N THR A 262 3.65 23.20 -47.67
CA THR A 262 4.87 23.31 -48.49
C THR A 262 5.07 22.08 -49.38
N VAL A 263 4.83 20.88 -48.86
CA VAL A 263 4.89 19.61 -49.63
C VAL A 263 3.80 19.59 -50.71
N LYS A 264 2.59 20.06 -50.39
CA LYS A 264 1.52 20.20 -51.38
C LYS A 264 1.87 21.19 -52.48
N GLN A 265 2.38 22.37 -52.12
CA GLN A 265 2.85 23.37 -53.08
C GLN A 265 3.99 22.83 -53.96
N THR A 266 4.91 22.06 -53.39
CA THR A 266 5.99 21.41 -54.14
C THR A 266 5.42 20.43 -55.16
N THR A 267 4.44 19.62 -54.77
CA THR A 267 3.76 18.69 -55.69
C THR A 267 3.12 19.42 -56.87
N ASP A 268 2.39 20.51 -56.60
CA ASP A 268 1.76 21.33 -57.64
C ASP A 268 2.79 21.97 -58.57
N ASN A 269 3.89 22.48 -58.01
CA ASN A 269 4.98 23.08 -58.78
C ASN A 269 5.70 22.05 -59.65
N THR A 270 5.96 20.85 -59.15
CA THR A 270 6.55 19.75 -59.92
C THR A 270 5.64 19.33 -61.08
N SER A 271 4.31 19.27 -60.84
CA SER A 271 3.34 18.98 -61.90
C SER A 271 3.33 20.06 -62.98
N LYS A 272 3.32 21.34 -62.59
CA LYS A 272 3.42 22.48 -63.53
C LYS A 272 4.73 22.45 -64.32
N ALA A 273 5.85 22.20 -63.64
CA ALA A 273 7.16 22.10 -64.27
C ALA A 273 7.19 20.97 -65.30
N SER A 274 6.72 19.76 -64.97
CA SER A 274 6.64 18.64 -65.91
C SER A 274 5.80 18.98 -67.15
N LYS A 275 4.67 19.69 -66.99
CA LYS A 275 3.87 20.17 -68.13
C LYS A 275 4.66 21.14 -69.02
N LEU A 276 5.35 22.11 -68.42
CA LEU A 276 6.19 23.07 -69.15
C LEU A 276 7.33 22.37 -69.90
N THR A 277 7.99 21.42 -69.24
CA THR A 277 9.08 20.63 -69.82
C THR A 277 8.60 19.86 -71.05
N LYS A 278 7.38 19.29 -71.00
CA LYS A 278 6.77 18.63 -72.16
C LYS A 278 6.50 19.59 -73.32
N GLU A 279 5.95 20.77 -73.05
CA GLU A 279 5.71 21.80 -74.07
C GLU A 279 7.02 22.26 -74.74
N VAL A 280 8.08 22.46 -73.95
CA VAL A 280 9.41 22.80 -74.49
C VAL A 280 9.98 21.68 -75.35
N LEU A 281 9.78 20.42 -74.95
CA LEU A 281 10.22 19.25 -75.71
C LEU A 281 9.51 19.17 -77.08
N ASP A 282 8.20 19.41 -77.11
CA ASP A 282 7.41 19.44 -78.35
C ASP A 282 7.90 20.58 -79.28
N ASN A 283 8.12 21.79 -78.75
CA ASN A 283 8.65 22.93 -79.51
C ASN A 283 10.07 22.67 -80.06
N ALA A 284 10.96 22.07 -79.26
CA ALA A 284 12.31 21.73 -79.71
C ALA A 284 12.29 20.70 -80.85
N LYS A 285 11.38 19.73 -80.77
CA LYS A 285 11.16 18.72 -81.81
C LYS A 285 10.65 19.34 -83.11
N GLU A 286 9.65 20.22 -83.03
CA GLU A 286 9.16 20.98 -84.20
C GLU A 286 10.27 21.85 -84.84
N GLY A 287 11.11 22.48 -84.00
CA GLY A 287 12.27 23.23 -84.47
C GLY A 287 13.31 22.35 -85.17
N SER A 288 13.54 21.12 -84.69
CA SER A 288 14.45 20.15 -85.29
C SER A 288 13.93 19.69 -86.66
N ASP A 289 12.63 19.38 -86.75
CA ASP A 289 11.97 19.01 -88.01
C ASP A 289 11.99 20.17 -89.02
N THR A 290 11.77 21.40 -88.57
CA THR A 290 11.91 22.60 -89.40
C THR A 290 13.34 22.77 -89.91
N SER A 291 14.35 22.54 -89.07
CA SER A 291 15.76 22.61 -89.48
C SER A 291 16.09 21.56 -90.54
N LYS A 292 15.56 20.33 -90.44
CA LYS A 292 15.69 19.29 -91.47
C LYS A 292 15.04 19.69 -92.80
N ASN A 293 13.87 20.31 -92.75
CA ASN A 293 13.19 20.82 -93.95
C ASN A 293 14.00 21.93 -94.63
N VAL A 294 14.55 22.88 -93.85
CA VAL A 294 15.41 23.95 -94.39
C VAL A 294 16.68 23.37 -95.00
N GLN A 295 17.31 22.38 -94.34
CA GLN A 295 18.49 21.71 -94.90
C GLN A 295 18.19 21.02 -96.24
N THR A 296 17.02 20.38 -96.37
CA THR A 296 16.56 19.79 -97.63
C THR A 296 16.41 20.85 -98.72
N ALA A 297 15.76 21.97 -98.41
CA ALA A 297 15.61 23.07 -99.36
C ALA A 297 16.96 23.69 -99.78
N MET A 298 17.91 23.83 -98.86
CA MET A 298 19.27 24.30 -99.19
C MET A 298 19.99 23.34 -100.15
N ASN A 299 19.85 22.02 -99.94
CA ASN A 299 20.42 21.02 -100.86
C ASN A 299 19.79 21.07 -102.26
N GLU A 300 18.48 21.30 -102.33
CA GLU A 300 17.78 21.51 -103.61
C GLU A 300 18.26 22.79 -104.33
N ILE A 301 18.44 23.89 -103.59
CA ILE A 301 19.00 25.15 -104.13
C ILE A 301 20.43 24.95 -104.64
N THR A 302 21.29 24.25 -103.88
CA THR A 302 22.65 23.92 -104.33
C THR A 302 22.62 23.12 -105.63
N THR A 303 21.78 22.08 -105.69
CA THR A 303 21.63 21.22 -106.88
C THR A 303 21.14 22.04 -108.08
N SER A 304 20.15 22.91 -107.87
CA SER A 304 19.64 23.81 -108.92
C SER A 304 20.70 24.80 -109.38
N SER A 305 21.47 25.39 -108.46
CA SER A 305 22.53 26.35 -108.78
C SER A 305 23.66 25.71 -109.59
N GLN A 306 24.05 24.47 -109.25
CA GLN A 306 25.02 23.70 -110.03
C GLN A 306 24.56 23.44 -111.46
N LYS A 307 23.27 23.14 -111.66
CA LYS A 307 22.69 23.01 -113.02
C LYS A 307 22.74 24.33 -113.79
N ILE A 308 22.45 25.46 -113.13
CA ILE A 308 22.56 26.78 -113.78
C ILE A 308 24.01 27.06 -114.15
N ALA A 309 24.99 26.76 -113.28
CA ALA A 309 26.41 26.92 -113.59
C ALA A 309 26.81 26.13 -114.85
N GLN A 310 26.34 24.88 -115.00
CA GLN A 310 26.57 24.08 -116.20
C GLN A 310 25.95 24.69 -117.47
N ILE A 311 24.76 25.29 -117.36
CA ILE A 311 24.12 26.00 -118.48
C ILE A 311 24.92 27.25 -118.86
N VAL A 312 25.43 27.99 -117.88
CA VAL A 312 26.23 29.20 -118.12
C VAL A 312 27.58 28.84 -118.77
N ASP A 313 28.21 27.74 -118.36
CA ASP A 313 29.40 27.20 -119.03
C ASP A 313 29.15 26.87 -120.50
N MET A 314 28.00 26.25 -120.79
CA MET A 314 27.58 25.98 -122.17
C MET A 314 27.34 27.27 -122.97
N VAL A 315 26.80 28.32 -122.35
CA VAL A 315 26.60 29.63 -123.00
C VAL A 315 27.95 30.30 -123.31
N ASP A 316 28.93 30.25 -122.41
CA ASP A 316 30.28 30.75 -122.66
C ASP A 316 30.96 29.97 -123.81
N GLU A 317 30.77 28.65 -123.85
CA GLU A 317 31.26 27.81 -124.95
C GLU A 317 30.61 28.20 -126.30
N ILE A 318 29.30 28.40 -126.34
CA ILE A 318 28.58 28.87 -127.55
C ILE A 318 29.08 30.26 -127.97
N ALA A 319 29.29 31.17 -127.02
CA ALA A 319 29.82 32.50 -127.28
C ALA A 319 31.24 32.42 -127.87
N PHE A 320 32.10 31.55 -127.32
CA PHE A 320 33.44 31.30 -127.86
C PHE A 320 33.41 30.72 -129.27
N GLN A 321 32.57 29.72 -129.53
CA GLN A 321 32.37 29.15 -130.87
C GLN A 321 31.87 30.22 -131.86
N THR A 322 30.94 31.08 -131.44
CA THR A 322 30.41 32.19 -132.24
C THR A 322 31.49 33.22 -132.56
N ASN A 323 32.37 33.53 -131.60
CA ASN A 323 33.52 34.41 -131.77
C ASN A 323 34.50 33.86 -132.83
N ILE A 324 34.80 32.54 -132.80
CA ILE A 324 35.63 31.88 -133.83
C ILE A 324 34.96 31.94 -135.20
N LEU A 325 33.66 31.64 -135.29
CA LEU A 325 32.87 31.72 -136.52
C LEU A 325 32.90 33.13 -137.12
N ALA A 326 32.74 34.16 -136.27
CA ALA A 326 32.78 35.56 -136.67
C ALA A 326 34.16 35.98 -137.19
N ILE A 327 35.25 35.51 -136.57
CA ILE A 327 36.62 35.72 -137.06
C ILE A 327 36.80 35.08 -138.44
N ASN A 328 36.34 33.84 -138.63
CA ASN A 328 36.40 33.16 -139.91
C ASN A 328 35.61 33.91 -141.00
N ALA A 329 34.43 34.41 -140.66
CA ALA A 329 33.61 35.22 -141.56
C ALA A 329 34.27 36.56 -141.91
N ALA A 330 34.91 37.24 -140.94
CA ALA A 330 35.64 38.48 -141.17
C ALA A 330 36.86 38.26 -142.10
N ILE A 331 37.56 37.14 -141.96
CA ILE A 331 38.68 36.75 -142.83
C ILE A 331 38.18 36.52 -144.27
N GLU A 332 37.11 35.76 -144.47
CA GLU A 332 36.57 35.49 -145.81
C GLU A 332 35.98 36.76 -146.44
N ALA A 333 35.37 37.65 -145.65
CA ALA A 333 34.92 38.96 -146.11
C ALA A 333 36.09 39.86 -146.56
N ALA A 334 37.21 39.87 -145.83
CA ALA A 334 38.42 40.59 -146.23
C ALA A 334 39.02 40.04 -147.54
N LYS A 335 38.95 38.72 -147.74
CA LYS A 335 39.40 38.02 -148.94
C LYS A 335 38.55 38.35 -150.19
N ALA A 336 37.27 38.70 -150.00
CA ALA A 336 36.36 39.14 -151.06
C ALA A 336 36.55 40.62 -151.50
N GLY A 337 37.47 41.37 -150.88
CA GLY A 337 37.80 42.74 -151.27
C GLY A 337 36.65 43.74 -151.11
N ASP A 338 36.43 44.60 -152.12
CA ASP A 338 35.41 45.67 -152.05
C ASP A 338 33.97 45.16 -151.92
N LEU A 339 33.66 43.97 -152.45
CA LEU A 339 32.33 43.35 -152.36
C LEU A 339 32.02 42.79 -150.95
N GLY A 340 33.06 42.54 -150.14
CA GLY A 340 32.93 41.95 -148.80
C GLY A 340 32.79 42.96 -147.66
N LYS A 341 32.91 44.26 -147.92
CA LYS A 341 32.95 45.32 -146.89
C LYS A 341 31.73 45.30 -145.95
N GLY A 342 30.53 45.10 -146.48
CA GLY A 342 29.31 45.00 -145.66
C GLY A 342 29.29 43.77 -144.76
N PHE A 343 29.73 42.62 -145.27
CA PHE A 343 29.85 41.37 -144.50
C PHE A 343 30.95 41.46 -143.43
N ALA A 344 32.05 42.17 -143.69
CA ALA A 344 33.11 42.38 -142.72
C ALA A 344 32.62 43.17 -141.49
N VAL A 345 31.79 44.20 -141.69
CA VAL A 345 31.19 44.98 -140.58
C VAL A 345 30.27 44.10 -139.74
N VAL A 346 29.39 43.31 -140.37
CA VAL A 346 28.51 42.37 -139.64
C VAL A 346 29.33 41.33 -138.87
N ALA A 347 30.40 40.79 -139.46
CA ALA A 347 31.25 39.83 -138.79
C ALA A 347 31.97 40.42 -137.56
N ILE A 348 32.40 41.69 -137.62
CA ILE A 348 32.97 42.40 -136.46
C ILE A 348 31.90 42.62 -135.37
N GLU A 349 30.67 43.01 -135.74
CA GLU A 349 29.58 43.21 -134.77
C GLU A 349 29.17 41.89 -134.08
N VAL A 350 29.09 40.78 -134.84
CA VAL A 350 28.83 39.44 -134.27
C VAL A 350 29.98 39.02 -133.35
N ARG A 351 31.23 39.36 -133.69
CA ARG A 351 32.40 39.10 -132.84
C ARG A 351 32.31 39.86 -131.51
N ASP A 352 31.99 41.15 -131.56
CA ASP A 352 31.84 41.98 -130.36
C ASP A 352 30.69 41.48 -129.47
N LEU A 353 29.55 41.13 -130.07
CA LEU A 353 28.42 40.54 -129.35
C LEU A 353 28.78 39.19 -128.69
N ALA A 354 29.55 38.34 -129.38
CA ALA A 354 30.02 37.08 -128.85
C ALA A 354 30.99 37.29 -127.66
N GLN A 355 31.90 38.24 -127.76
CA GLN A 355 32.81 38.61 -126.66
C GLN A 355 32.02 39.13 -125.45
N ARG A 356 31.07 40.05 -125.67
CA ARG A 356 30.19 40.58 -124.62
C ARG A 356 29.33 39.48 -123.97
N SER A 357 28.89 38.49 -124.75
CA SER A 357 28.14 37.34 -124.23
C SER A 357 29.01 36.43 -123.36
N SER A 358 30.28 36.21 -123.75
CA SER A 358 31.26 35.48 -122.94
C SER A 358 31.56 36.19 -121.62
N ASP A 359 31.78 37.51 -121.66
CA ASP A 359 32.05 38.30 -120.46
C ASP A 359 30.83 38.29 -119.51
N ALA A 360 29.62 38.46 -120.04
CA ALA A 360 28.39 38.35 -119.25
C ALA A 360 28.18 36.93 -118.67
N ALA A 361 28.50 35.88 -119.42
CA ALA A 361 28.42 34.50 -118.92
C ALA A 361 29.39 34.28 -117.74
N LYS A 362 30.63 34.79 -117.83
CA LYS A 362 31.60 34.72 -116.73
C LYS A 362 31.15 35.48 -115.49
N ASP A 363 30.54 36.66 -115.67
CA ASP A 363 29.98 37.43 -114.55
C ASP A 363 28.82 36.67 -113.86
N ILE A 364 27.91 36.08 -114.65
CA ILE A 364 26.83 35.23 -114.12
C ILE A 364 27.39 34.01 -113.38
N LYS A 365 28.42 33.35 -113.94
CA LYS A 365 29.07 32.20 -113.28
C LYS A 365 29.64 32.58 -111.92
N SER A 366 30.36 33.70 -111.84
CA SER A 366 30.90 34.23 -110.58
C SER A 366 29.81 34.47 -109.52
N LEU A 367 28.65 35.02 -109.92
CA LEU A 367 27.50 35.21 -109.04
C LEU A 367 26.88 33.89 -108.57
N ILE A 368 26.83 32.87 -109.44
CA ILE A 368 26.34 31.53 -109.10
C ILE A 368 27.30 30.84 -108.12
N ASP A 369 28.61 30.87 -108.37
CA ASP A 369 29.62 30.29 -107.49
C ASP A 369 29.57 30.95 -106.09
N THR A 370 29.42 32.28 -106.05
CA THR A 370 29.21 33.02 -104.80
C THR A 370 27.93 32.58 -104.09
N SER A 371 26.85 32.34 -104.83
CA SER A 371 25.56 31.91 -104.28
C SER A 371 25.64 30.49 -103.71
N ILE A 372 26.31 29.57 -104.40
CA ILE A 372 26.59 28.20 -103.91
C ILE A 372 27.34 28.27 -102.57
N GLY A 373 28.41 29.06 -102.49
CA GLY A 373 29.17 29.21 -101.24
C GLY A 373 28.33 29.76 -100.08
N LYS A 374 27.40 30.69 -100.35
CA LYS A 374 26.47 31.21 -99.32
C LYS A 374 25.45 30.16 -98.88
N VAL A 375 24.93 29.35 -99.79
CA VAL A 375 23.97 28.27 -99.49
C VAL A 375 24.65 27.15 -98.70
N GLU A 376 25.88 26.77 -99.05
CA GLU A 376 26.66 25.79 -98.28
C GLU A 376 26.92 26.27 -96.84
N ASN A 377 27.29 27.54 -96.66
CA ASN A 377 27.41 28.12 -95.33
C ASN A 377 26.08 28.08 -94.56
N GLY A 378 24.98 28.47 -95.20
CA GLY A 378 23.64 28.36 -94.63
C GLY A 378 23.28 26.92 -94.22
N SER A 379 23.60 25.93 -95.06
CA SER A 379 23.39 24.51 -94.76
C SER A 379 24.18 24.04 -93.54
N MET A 380 25.44 24.49 -93.38
CA MET A 380 26.24 24.20 -92.19
C MET A 380 25.64 24.82 -90.92
N LEU A 381 25.19 26.07 -90.97
CA LEU A 381 24.55 26.74 -89.83
C LEU A 381 23.25 26.04 -89.41
N VAL A 382 22.42 25.65 -90.38
CA VAL A 382 21.17 24.91 -90.12
C VAL A 382 21.44 23.54 -89.54
N LYS A 383 22.47 22.83 -90.02
CA LYS A 383 22.91 21.56 -89.43
C LYS A 383 23.30 21.72 -87.97
N SER A 384 24.14 22.71 -87.68
CA SER A 384 24.57 23.01 -86.31
C SER A 384 23.40 23.40 -85.40
N ASN A 385 22.41 24.15 -85.93
CA ASN A 385 21.18 24.46 -85.21
C ASN A 385 20.37 23.20 -84.88
N GLY A 386 20.25 22.27 -85.83
CA GLY A 386 19.60 20.97 -85.60
C GLY A 386 20.27 20.15 -84.49
N GLU A 387 21.61 20.05 -84.52
CA GLU A 387 22.39 19.38 -83.46
C GLU A 387 22.16 20.04 -82.09
N LYS A 388 22.08 21.38 -82.02
CA LYS A 388 21.80 22.10 -80.77
C LYS A 388 20.38 21.86 -80.25
N LEU A 389 19.40 21.70 -81.12
CA LEU A 389 18.02 21.36 -80.71
C LEU A 389 17.92 19.92 -80.18
N GLU A 390 18.72 18.99 -80.71
CA GLU A 390 18.84 17.63 -80.14
C GLU A 390 19.47 17.67 -78.74
N GLU A 391 20.56 18.41 -78.54
CA GLU A 391 21.16 18.61 -77.20
C GLU A 391 20.15 19.21 -76.20
N ILE A 392 19.36 20.20 -76.62
CA ILE A 392 18.30 20.80 -75.78
C ILE A 392 17.25 19.73 -75.42
N THR A 393 16.83 18.92 -76.38
CA THR A 393 15.84 17.85 -76.16
C THR A 393 16.34 16.85 -75.12
N GLU A 394 17.60 16.41 -75.21
CA GLU A 394 18.22 15.54 -74.21
C GLU A 394 18.29 16.19 -72.82
N GLY A 395 18.64 17.49 -72.75
CA GLY A 395 18.69 18.23 -71.49
C GLY A 395 17.32 18.35 -70.81
N ILE A 396 16.29 18.66 -71.60
CA ILE A 396 14.89 18.78 -71.13
C ILE A 396 14.33 17.43 -70.69
N GLN A 397 14.71 16.33 -71.35
CA GLN A 397 14.35 14.98 -70.92
C GLN A 397 14.89 14.66 -69.51
N LYS A 398 16.15 15.01 -69.23
CA LYS A 398 16.73 14.84 -67.88
C LYS A 398 16.01 15.67 -66.83
N VAL A 399 15.59 16.90 -67.17
CA VAL A 399 14.78 17.74 -66.26
C VAL A 399 13.43 17.06 -65.97
N ASN A 400 12.79 16.47 -66.98
CA ASN A 400 11.55 15.72 -66.78
C ASN A 400 11.74 14.52 -65.83
N ASP A 401 12.84 13.79 -65.98
CA ASP A 401 13.15 12.64 -65.11
C ASP A 401 13.35 13.07 -63.65
N ILE A 402 14.05 14.20 -63.42
CA ILE A 402 14.18 14.80 -62.08
C ILE A 402 12.81 15.19 -61.52
N MET A 403 11.90 15.74 -62.34
CA MET A 403 10.54 16.07 -61.87
C MET A 403 9.77 14.81 -61.43
N LEU A 404 9.95 13.67 -62.12
CA LEU A 404 9.34 12.40 -61.71
C LEU A 404 9.89 11.92 -60.36
N GLU A 405 11.20 12.03 -60.15
CA GLU A 405 11.85 11.69 -58.87
C GLU A 405 11.35 12.59 -57.73
N ILE A 406 11.27 13.91 -57.95
CA ILE A 406 10.73 14.85 -56.96
C ILE A 406 9.29 14.50 -56.64
N SER A 407 8.45 14.19 -57.64
CA SER A 407 7.05 13.82 -57.41
C SER A 407 6.93 12.56 -56.55
N ALA A 408 7.76 11.54 -56.82
CA ALA A 408 7.80 10.32 -56.01
C ALA A 408 8.24 10.60 -54.56
N ALA A 409 9.30 11.39 -54.37
CA ALA A 409 9.79 11.77 -53.04
C ALA A 409 8.75 12.59 -52.26
N THR A 410 8.05 13.51 -52.93
CA THR A 410 7.03 14.36 -52.31
C THR A 410 5.81 13.55 -51.85
N ASN A 411 5.41 12.51 -52.61
CA ASN A 411 4.37 11.56 -52.19
C ASN A 411 4.80 10.74 -50.95
N GLN A 412 6.07 10.33 -50.87
CA GLN A 412 6.60 9.67 -49.68
C GLN A 412 6.62 10.60 -48.47
N GLN A 413 7.04 11.86 -48.64
CA GLN A 413 7.00 12.88 -47.60
C GLN A 413 5.58 13.10 -47.09
N TYR A 414 4.59 13.21 -47.98
CA TYR A 414 3.19 13.34 -47.59
C TYR A 414 2.73 12.17 -46.71
N SER A 415 3.06 10.94 -47.09
CA SER A 415 2.74 9.74 -46.30
C SER A 415 3.43 9.74 -44.93
N ALA A 416 4.69 10.17 -44.86
CA ALA A 416 5.43 10.29 -43.60
C ALA A 416 4.81 11.37 -42.69
N ILE A 417 4.39 12.49 -43.25
CA ILE A 417 3.71 13.56 -42.51
C ILE A 417 2.39 13.06 -41.90
N GLN A 418 1.61 12.25 -42.61
CA GLN A 418 0.40 11.64 -42.05
C GLN A 418 0.68 10.73 -40.84
N GLN A 419 1.78 9.98 -40.89
CA GLN A 419 2.21 9.16 -39.75
C GLN A 419 2.66 10.02 -38.57
N ILE A 420 3.41 11.09 -38.82
CA ILE A 420 3.82 12.04 -37.78
C ILE A 420 2.59 12.71 -37.16
N ASN A 421 1.61 13.12 -37.97
CA ASN A 421 0.37 13.71 -37.48
C ASN A 421 -0.38 12.76 -36.53
N THR A 422 -0.49 11.48 -36.92
CA THR A 422 -1.08 10.44 -36.05
C THR A 422 -0.33 10.30 -34.73
N ALA A 423 1.02 10.31 -34.77
CA ALA A 423 1.84 10.24 -33.56
C ALA A 423 1.65 11.48 -32.66
N VAL A 424 1.57 12.68 -33.23
CA VAL A 424 1.31 13.91 -32.49
C VAL A 424 -0.06 13.87 -31.80
N THR A 425 -1.12 13.41 -32.48
CA THR A 425 -2.45 13.23 -31.86
C THR A 425 -2.40 12.23 -30.68
N GLN A 426 -1.61 11.17 -30.80
CA GLN A 426 -1.45 10.20 -29.72
C GLN A 426 -0.68 10.79 -28.53
N ILE A 427 0.35 11.60 -28.77
CA ILE A 427 1.08 12.30 -27.70
C ILE A 427 0.19 13.35 -27.04
N ASP A 428 -0.65 14.06 -27.79
CA ASP A 428 -1.65 14.99 -27.24
C ASP A 428 -2.62 14.27 -26.29
N THR A 429 -3.13 13.10 -26.69
CA THR A 429 -4.00 12.27 -25.82
C THR A 429 -3.30 11.90 -24.51
N VAL A 430 -2.03 11.46 -24.58
CA VAL A 430 -1.24 11.13 -23.38
C VAL A 430 -0.97 12.37 -22.52
N THR A 431 -0.75 13.53 -23.14
CA THR A 431 -0.57 14.80 -22.44
C THR A 431 -1.82 15.16 -21.63
N GLN A 432 -3.01 15.03 -22.24
CA GLN A 432 -4.28 15.26 -21.55
C GLN A 432 -4.52 14.26 -20.41
N ASP A 433 -4.19 12.98 -20.62
CA ASP A 433 -4.27 11.97 -19.57
C ASP A 433 -3.31 12.27 -18.40
N ASN A 434 -2.11 12.76 -18.69
CA ASN A 434 -1.17 13.21 -17.67
C ASN A 434 -1.75 14.39 -16.87
N SER A 435 -2.38 15.37 -17.52
CA SER A 435 -3.04 16.48 -16.81
C SER A 435 -4.12 15.99 -15.85
N ARG A 436 -4.98 15.05 -16.29
CA ARG A 436 -5.98 14.43 -15.40
C ARG A 436 -5.32 13.66 -14.25
N MET A 437 -4.25 12.91 -14.53
CA MET A 437 -3.53 12.15 -13.51
C MET A 437 -2.87 13.06 -12.48
N VAL A 438 -2.33 14.20 -12.91
CA VAL A 438 -1.80 15.24 -12.03
C VAL A 438 -2.88 15.73 -11.06
N GLU A 439 -4.08 16.03 -11.53
CA GLU A 439 -5.19 16.43 -10.65
C GLU A 439 -5.56 15.34 -9.63
N GLU A 440 -5.66 14.08 -10.09
CA GLU A 440 -5.97 12.94 -9.22
C GLU A 440 -4.90 12.73 -8.14
N VAL A 441 -3.62 12.77 -8.51
CA VAL A 441 -2.49 12.60 -7.58
C VAL A 441 -2.41 13.74 -6.57
N ALA A 442 -2.73 14.98 -6.98
CA ALA A 442 -2.80 16.12 -6.07
C ALA A 442 -3.85 15.87 -4.98
N HIS A 443 -5.06 15.47 -5.37
CA HIS A 443 -6.15 15.15 -4.45
C HIS A 443 -5.80 13.99 -3.51
N PHE A 444 -5.20 12.90 -4.02
CA PHE A 444 -4.77 11.78 -3.18
C PHE A 444 -3.69 12.20 -2.17
N SER A 445 -2.72 13.02 -2.59
CA SER A 445 -1.64 13.50 -1.72
C SER A 445 -2.18 14.40 -0.60
N GLU A 446 -3.13 15.27 -0.91
CA GLU A 446 -3.82 16.11 0.07
C GLU A 446 -4.58 15.26 1.09
N ASN A 447 -5.36 14.28 0.62
CA ASN A 447 -6.10 13.38 1.50
C ASN A 447 -5.16 12.53 2.40
N MET A 448 -4.05 12.01 1.85
CA MET A 448 -3.05 11.27 2.62
C MET A 448 -2.42 12.14 3.72
N ASN A 449 -2.10 13.40 3.40
CA ASN A 449 -1.58 14.36 4.37
C ASN A 449 -2.62 14.63 5.47
N GLY A 450 -3.89 14.86 5.10
CA GLY A 450 -4.99 15.07 6.05
C GLY A 450 -5.18 13.90 7.01
N VAL A 451 -5.28 12.67 6.49
CA VAL A 451 -5.42 11.45 7.32
C VAL A 451 -4.22 11.25 8.25
N ALA A 452 -3.00 11.51 7.78
CA ALA A 452 -1.82 11.39 8.63
C ALA A 452 -1.83 12.43 9.77
N GLN A 453 -2.21 13.68 9.47
CA GLN A 453 -2.36 14.71 10.51
C GLN A 453 -3.44 14.36 11.53
N GLU A 454 -4.58 13.80 11.09
CA GLU A 454 -5.62 13.30 12.01
C GLU A 454 -5.10 12.16 12.89
N MET A 455 -4.33 11.23 12.34
CA MET A 455 -3.68 10.16 13.11
C MET A 455 -2.69 10.71 14.15
N ASP A 456 -1.83 11.66 13.77
CA ASP A 456 -0.88 12.29 14.70
C ASP A 456 -1.62 12.99 15.85
N LYS A 457 -2.66 13.76 15.52
CA LYS A 457 -3.52 14.43 16.50
C LYS A 457 -4.21 13.43 17.43
N ALA A 458 -4.86 12.39 16.88
CA ALA A 458 -5.56 11.39 17.67
C ALA A 458 -4.62 10.65 18.63
N ILE A 459 -3.38 10.39 18.24
CA ILE A 459 -2.39 9.74 19.12
C ILE A 459 -1.94 10.70 20.23
N ARG A 460 -1.68 11.97 19.93
CA ARG A 460 -1.30 12.99 20.93
C ARG A 460 -2.43 13.33 21.91
N ASP A 461 -3.67 13.32 21.45
CA ASP A 461 -4.83 13.59 22.32
C ASP A 461 -5.06 12.43 23.33
N ASN A 462 -4.70 11.20 22.95
CA ASN A 462 -4.90 10.00 23.78
C ASN A 462 -3.67 9.56 24.58
N LEU A 463 -2.48 10.05 24.25
CA LEU A 463 -1.28 9.86 25.03
C LEU A 463 -0.68 11.21 25.38
N SER A 464 -0.45 11.46 26.67
CA SER A 464 0.36 12.58 27.14
C SER A 464 1.82 12.40 26.68
N VAL A 465 2.09 12.69 25.41
CA VAL A 465 3.40 12.65 24.74
C VAL A 465 3.86 14.06 24.45
#